data_AF-M2R245-F1
#
_entry.id   AF-M2R245-F1
#
_cell.length_a   1.000
_cell.length_b   1.000
_cell.length_c   1.000
_cell.angle_alpha   90.00
_cell.angle_beta   90.00
_cell.angle_gamma   90.00
#
_symmetry.space_group_name_H-M   'P 1'
#
loop_
_entity.id
_entity.type
_entity.pdbx_description
1 polymer ?
#
loop_
_entity_poly.entity_id
_entity_poly.type
_entity_poly.pdbx_seq_one_letter_code
_entity_poly.pdbx_strand_id
1 'polypeptide(L)'
;MAASARLSLLLCLQTCILLALVNLTLGSPVLSSLSAHASSSLTIRDEPVAVLFPNGTIIYYDPVSGDQVPQGTATDGSGNGLSATAIIWLACSFAVGVPLALLGTKVWRLVAGSGIGLAAAMCVWASFVNSMSAGGISDILLTVLVLGAFVCGFLIGMFEVGRVVGMTFLGIIGGLAFGIRIVLFRAGLLVHVFAGNWAIIAVFGVIGLGLVIFARRASIALSSASVGTFLTGLGIDLVVNHQAGLSFGLRLLFDRNSAHYAAIVRHGWQPPTSSIIILAVSLALTPVFAFAQHKVFPKPKQRTIDEEIPYEEAPIDDQDESKRSKEVDTPSPSPITAEMKEAPKDDAKAHLPSLPKEPEAETEVAPSEDSASTKSDLQPVVETASVSGKTL
;
A
#
# COMPACT_ATOMS: atom_id res chain seq x y z
N MET A 1 4.56 -8.01 34.99
CA MET A 1 5.87 -7.63 34.41
C MET A 1 6.30 -8.52 33.24
N ALA A 2 6.25 -9.86 33.32
CA ALA A 2 6.71 -10.76 32.25
C ALA A 2 6.02 -10.56 30.87
N ALA A 3 4.71 -10.26 30.84
CA ALA A 3 3.99 -10.01 29.58
C ALA A 3 4.44 -8.72 28.87
N SER A 4 4.81 -7.69 29.63
CA SER A 4 5.36 -6.43 29.11
C SER A 4 6.77 -6.63 28.53
N ALA A 5 7.61 -7.42 29.22
CA ALA A 5 8.95 -7.75 28.73
C ALA A 5 8.90 -8.56 27.42
N ARG A 6 8.01 -9.55 27.30
CA ARG A 6 7.82 -10.34 26.08
C ARG A 6 7.32 -9.49 24.91
N LEU A 7 6.39 -8.57 25.15
CA LEU A 7 5.90 -7.65 24.12
C LEU A 7 7.00 -6.67 23.66
N SER A 8 7.79 -6.14 24.60
CA SER A 8 8.91 -5.25 24.30
C SER A 8 9.99 -5.97 23.49
N LEU A 9 10.29 -7.23 23.82
CA LEU A 9 11.23 -8.06 23.07
C LEU A 9 10.73 -8.33 21.65
N LEU A 10 9.44 -8.67 21.49
CA LEU A 10 8.84 -8.89 20.16
C LEU A 10 8.85 -7.63 19.31
N LEU A 11 8.54 -6.46 19.89
CA LEU A 11 8.63 -5.18 19.20
C LEU A 11 10.08 -4.82 18.82
N CYS A 12 11.03 -5.07 19.72
CA CYS A 12 12.46 -4.88 19.45
C CYS A 12 12.93 -5.81 18.31
N LEU A 13 12.58 -7.09 18.37
CA LEU A 13 12.90 -8.05 17.31
C LEU A 13 12.26 -7.65 15.98
N GLN A 14 10.99 -7.22 15.99
CA GLN A 14 10.29 -6.81 14.79
C GLN A 14 10.86 -5.51 14.18
N THR A 15 11.26 -4.54 15.02
CA THR A 15 11.96 -3.34 14.56
C THR A 15 13.34 -3.68 14.01
N CYS A 16 14.10 -4.58 14.63
CA CYS A 16 15.36 -5.10 14.10
C CYS A 16 15.18 -5.82 12.76
N ILE A 17 14.14 -6.66 12.62
CA ILE A 17 13.82 -7.34 11.35
C ILE A 17 13.44 -6.32 10.27
N LEU A 18 12.63 -5.31 10.59
CA LEU A 18 12.30 -4.24 9.67
C LEU A 18 13.55 -3.45 9.26
N LEU A 19 14.44 -3.14 10.22
CA LEU A 19 15.71 -2.45 9.92
C LEU A 19 16.63 -3.32 9.04
N ALA A 20 16.71 -4.61 9.32
CA ALA A 20 17.47 -5.57 8.52
C ALA A 20 16.88 -5.69 7.11
N LEU A 21 15.56 -5.77 6.98
CA LEU A 21 14.86 -5.78 5.69
C LEU A 21 15.10 -4.49 4.92
N VAL A 22 15.04 -3.32 5.57
CA VAL A 22 15.37 -2.02 4.93
C VAL A 22 16.80 -2.04 4.40
N ASN A 23 17.76 -2.55 5.19
CA ASN A 23 19.16 -2.70 4.78
C ASN A 23 19.35 -3.72 3.64
N LEU A 24 18.53 -4.78 3.59
CA LEU A 24 18.50 -5.76 2.50
C LEU A 24 17.84 -5.20 1.22
N THR A 25 16.81 -4.36 1.37
CA THR A 25 16.10 -3.70 0.25
C THR A 25 16.79 -2.45 -0.27
N LEU A 26 17.79 -1.92 0.45
CA LEU A 26 18.83 -1.05 -0.13
C LEU A 26 19.71 -1.78 -1.14
N GLY A 27 19.38 -3.04 -1.45
CA GLY A 27 19.78 -3.75 -2.66
C GLY A 27 19.46 -2.94 -3.91
N SER A 28 20.38 -2.02 -4.21
CA SER A 28 20.77 -1.66 -5.57
C SER A 28 20.65 -2.91 -6.45
N PRO A 29 20.07 -2.82 -7.66
CA PRO A 29 20.08 -3.96 -8.55
C PRO A 29 21.52 -4.46 -8.63
N VAL A 30 21.69 -5.75 -8.36
CA VAL A 30 22.91 -6.50 -8.64
C VAL A 30 23.02 -6.55 -10.16
N LEU A 31 23.40 -5.42 -10.76
CA LEU A 31 24.00 -5.36 -12.09
C LEU A 31 25.45 -5.79 -11.89
N SER A 32 25.63 -7.09 -11.69
CA SER A 32 26.91 -7.74 -11.93
C SER A 32 27.26 -7.48 -13.39
N SER A 33 28.33 -6.70 -13.60
CA SER A 33 29.05 -6.47 -14.86
C SER A 33 28.26 -5.84 -16.01
N LEU A 34 28.23 -4.50 -16.06
CA LEU A 34 28.55 -3.63 -17.22
C LEU A 34 27.92 -2.24 -17.01
N SER A 35 28.58 -1.38 -16.23
CA SER A 35 28.70 0.07 -16.48
C SER A 35 29.24 0.72 -15.21
N ALA A 36 30.55 1.00 -15.20
CA ALA A 36 31.22 1.73 -14.12
C ALA A 36 30.86 3.24 -14.07
N HIS A 37 29.79 3.67 -14.74
CA HIS A 37 29.33 5.06 -14.78
C HIS A 37 27.97 5.29 -14.09
N ALA A 38 27.26 4.23 -13.69
CA ALA A 38 26.05 4.38 -12.89
C ALA A 38 26.43 4.53 -11.40
N SER A 39 27.02 5.68 -11.05
CA SER A 39 26.86 6.20 -9.70
C SER A 39 25.38 6.58 -9.57
N SER A 40 24.52 5.58 -9.36
CA SER A 40 23.14 5.75 -8.93
C SER A 40 23.16 6.31 -7.51
N SER A 41 23.62 7.56 -7.41
CA SER A 41 23.35 8.41 -6.30
C SER A 41 21.83 8.38 -6.13
N LEU A 42 21.38 8.18 -4.90
CA LEU A 42 19.98 8.29 -4.45
C LEU A 42 19.48 9.75 -4.58
N THR A 43 19.96 10.47 -5.60
CA THR A 43 19.87 11.91 -5.79
C THR A 43 18.47 12.25 -6.23
N ILE A 44 17.92 13.26 -5.54
CA ILE A 44 17.27 14.42 -6.14
C ILE A 44 16.91 14.17 -7.60
N ARG A 45 15.61 14.07 -7.90
CA ARG A 45 15.09 14.01 -9.26
C ARG A 45 15.90 14.96 -10.14
N ASP A 46 16.69 14.44 -11.07
CA ASP A 46 17.37 15.28 -12.04
C ASP A 46 16.28 16.01 -12.80
N GLU A 47 16.20 17.32 -12.60
CA GLU A 47 15.22 18.17 -13.27
C GLU A 47 15.66 18.30 -14.72
N PRO A 48 14.99 17.62 -15.67
CA PRO A 48 15.42 17.65 -17.05
C PRO A 48 15.29 19.07 -17.58
N VAL A 49 16.26 19.46 -18.41
CA VAL A 49 16.25 20.76 -19.07
C VAL A 49 15.26 20.69 -20.24
N ALA A 50 14.21 21.49 -20.16
CA ALA A 50 13.23 21.62 -21.23
C ALA A 50 13.73 22.62 -22.27
N VAL A 51 13.90 22.19 -23.52
CA VAL A 51 14.27 23.04 -24.66
C VAL A 51 13.06 23.19 -25.57
N LEU A 52 12.60 24.43 -25.76
CA LEU A 52 11.53 24.77 -26.69
C LEU A 52 12.11 25.05 -28.07
N PHE A 53 11.70 24.25 -29.05
CA PHE A 53 12.09 24.42 -30.45
C PHE A 53 11.16 25.42 -31.16
N PRO A 54 11.61 26.09 -32.25
CA PRO A 54 10.79 27.04 -33.00
C PRO A 54 9.49 26.46 -33.58
N ASN A 55 9.40 25.14 -33.73
CA ASN A 55 8.18 24.43 -34.15
C ASN A 55 7.17 24.24 -33.00
N GLY A 56 7.46 24.72 -31.79
CA GLY A 56 6.62 24.57 -30.59
C GLY A 56 6.83 23.26 -29.83
N THR A 57 7.68 22.35 -30.33
CA THR A 57 7.99 21.08 -29.66
C THR A 57 8.91 21.34 -28.47
N ILE A 58 8.62 20.70 -27.34
CA ILE A 58 9.46 20.75 -26.15
C ILE A 58 10.14 19.39 -26.01
N ILE A 59 11.47 19.39 -26.01
CA ILE A 59 12.28 18.19 -25.77
C ILE A 59 12.97 18.35 -24.41
N TYR A 60 13.02 17.26 -23.67
CA TYR A 60 13.63 17.21 -22.35
C TYR A 60 14.98 16.52 -22.46
N TYR A 61 16.02 17.16 -21.92
CA TYR A 61 17.38 16.63 -21.90
C TYR A 61 17.81 16.40 -20.46
N ASP A 62 18.53 15.31 -20.23
CA ASP A 62 19.19 15.07 -18.95
C ASP A 62 20.33 16.10 -18.78
N PRO A 63 20.37 16.85 -17.66
CA PRO A 63 21.39 17.87 -17.44
C PRO A 63 22.82 17.30 -17.35
N VAL A 64 22.99 16.02 -17.00
CA VAL A 64 24.31 15.41 -16.81
C VAL A 64 24.82 14.77 -18.10
N SER A 65 24.00 13.92 -18.74
CA SER A 65 24.41 13.23 -19.98
C SER A 65 24.23 14.09 -21.23
N GLY A 66 23.29 15.04 -21.22
CA GLY A 66 22.84 15.75 -22.42
C GLY A 66 21.96 14.89 -23.33
N ASP A 67 21.64 13.65 -22.93
CA ASP A 67 20.79 12.76 -23.72
C ASP A 67 19.32 13.16 -23.62
N GLN A 68 18.57 12.91 -24.70
CA GLN A 68 17.13 13.13 -24.71
C GLN A 68 16.42 12.15 -23.76
N VAL A 69 15.63 12.69 -22.82
CA VAL A 69 14.79 11.90 -21.92
C VAL A 69 13.41 11.73 -22.57
N PRO A 70 13.07 10.53 -23.08
CA PRO A 70 11.76 10.30 -23.66
C PRO A 70 10.67 10.50 -22.61
N GLN A 71 9.57 11.16 -22.99
CA GLN A 71 8.47 11.47 -22.09
C GLN A 71 7.27 10.57 -22.36
N GLY A 72 6.65 10.03 -21.31
CA GLY A 72 5.46 9.20 -21.37
C GLY A 72 4.19 9.89 -20.85
N THR A 73 3.02 9.25 -21.05
CA THR A 73 1.70 9.67 -20.53
C THR A 73 1.55 9.53 -19.01
N ALA A 74 2.64 9.12 -18.37
CA ALA A 74 2.79 8.85 -16.98
C ALA A 74 1.99 7.64 -16.47
N THR A 75 0.69 7.41 -16.70
CA THR A 75 -0.15 6.32 -16.06
C THR A 75 0.13 5.89 -14.59
N ASP A 76 -0.86 6.01 -13.73
CA ASP A 76 -0.82 5.47 -12.35
C ASP A 76 -1.50 4.10 -12.25
N GLY A 77 -1.89 3.53 -13.39
CA GLY A 77 -2.67 2.30 -13.47
C GLY A 77 -4.16 2.51 -13.24
N SER A 78 -4.63 3.73 -12.92
CA SER A 78 -6.06 3.96 -12.61
C SER A 78 -6.96 4.12 -13.83
N GLY A 79 -6.41 4.07 -15.05
CA GLY A 79 -7.21 4.25 -16.27
C GLY A 79 -7.44 5.72 -16.63
N ASN A 80 -8.41 5.94 -17.51
CA ASN A 80 -8.89 7.28 -17.87
C ASN A 80 -10.42 7.31 -17.74
N GLY A 81 -10.96 8.33 -17.08
CA GLY A 81 -12.38 8.47 -16.81
C GLY A 81 -12.91 7.31 -15.97
N LEU A 82 -13.95 6.63 -16.47
CA LEU A 82 -14.57 5.44 -15.86
C LEU A 82 -14.22 4.17 -16.65
N SER A 83 -12.98 4.04 -17.11
CA SER A 83 -12.52 2.79 -17.71
C SER A 83 -12.63 1.61 -16.72
N ALA A 84 -12.55 0.38 -17.22
CA ALA A 84 -12.62 -0.83 -16.39
C ALA A 84 -11.64 -0.77 -15.20
N THR A 85 -10.43 -0.28 -15.44
CA THR A 85 -9.40 -0.14 -14.42
C THR A 85 -9.77 0.89 -13.35
N ALA A 86 -10.36 2.02 -13.73
CA ALA A 86 -10.86 3.04 -12.80
C ALA A 86 -11.99 2.47 -11.92
N ILE A 87 -12.92 1.72 -12.51
CA ILE A 87 -14.02 1.08 -11.80
C ILE A 87 -13.49 0.04 -10.79
N ILE A 88 -12.46 -0.72 -11.16
CA ILE A 88 -11.80 -1.67 -10.27
C ILE A 88 -11.18 -0.95 -9.05
N TRP A 89 -10.45 0.13 -9.28
CA TRP A 89 -9.88 0.95 -8.20
C TRP A 89 -10.95 1.58 -7.31
N LEU A 90 -12.03 2.06 -7.92
CA LEU A 90 -13.18 2.61 -7.22
C LEU A 90 -13.82 1.56 -6.29
N ALA A 91 -14.09 0.38 -6.84
CA ALA A 91 -14.67 -0.74 -6.08
C ALA A 91 -13.74 -1.17 -4.93
N CYS A 92 -12.44 -1.30 -5.18
CA CYS A 92 -11.46 -1.63 -4.16
C CYS A 92 -11.40 -0.57 -3.04
N SER A 93 -11.39 0.71 -3.43
CA SER A 93 -11.34 1.84 -2.50
C SER A 93 -12.53 1.84 -1.54
N PHE A 94 -13.75 1.59 -2.02
CA PHE A 94 -14.93 1.46 -1.15
C PHE A 94 -14.97 0.15 -0.37
N ALA A 95 -14.63 -0.99 -1.02
CA ALA A 95 -14.67 -2.31 -0.40
C ALA A 95 -13.69 -2.43 0.78
N VAL A 96 -12.56 -1.72 0.74
CA VAL A 96 -11.60 -1.65 1.84
C VAL A 96 -11.87 -0.45 2.75
N GLY A 97 -12.15 0.71 2.15
CA GLY A 97 -12.29 1.98 2.87
C GLY A 97 -13.45 2.01 3.85
N VAL A 98 -14.65 1.63 3.39
CA VAL A 98 -15.87 1.72 4.21
C VAL A 98 -15.80 0.76 5.41
N PRO A 99 -15.43 -0.53 5.26
CA PRO A 99 -15.28 -1.41 6.41
C PRO A 99 -14.21 -0.95 7.41
N LEU A 100 -13.07 -0.41 6.94
CA LEU A 100 -12.05 0.13 7.84
C LEU A 100 -12.52 1.39 8.59
N ALA A 101 -13.28 2.26 7.91
CA ALA A 101 -13.84 3.47 8.51
C ALA A 101 -14.89 3.14 9.60
N LEU A 102 -15.68 2.09 9.42
CA LEU A 102 -16.81 1.78 10.31
C LEU A 102 -16.54 0.68 11.33
N LEU A 103 -15.74 -0.34 10.98
CA LEU A 103 -15.64 -1.61 11.71
C LEU A 103 -14.21 -1.98 12.14
N GLY A 104 -13.26 -1.05 12.06
CA GLY A 104 -11.83 -1.32 12.25
C GLY A 104 -11.46 -1.93 13.61
N THR A 105 -12.20 -1.64 14.70
CA THR A 105 -11.91 -2.27 16.00
C THR A 105 -12.56 -3.63 16.19
N LYS A 106 -13.59 -3.98 15.40
CA LYS A 106 -14.34 -5.24 15.56
C LYS A 106 -13.69 -6.40 14.81
N VAL A 107 -13.21 -6.13 13.59
CA VAL A 107 -12.78 -7.20 12.67
C VAL A 107 -11.25 -7.19 12.55
N TRP A 108 -10.57 -7.69 13.58
CA TRP A 108 -9.10 -7.61 13.66
C TRP A 108 -8.39 -8.27 12.47
N ARG A 109 -8.95 -9.34 11.87
CA ARG A 109 -8.38 -10.02 10.70
C ARG A 109 -8.41 -9.13 9.46
N LEU A 110 -9.54 -8.46 9.22
CA LEU A 110 -9.68 -7.50 8.13
C LEU A 110 -8.66 -6.37 8.29
N VAL A 111 -8.52 -5.85 9.51
CA VAL A 111 -7.60 -4.76 9.85
C VAL A 111 -6.14 -5.15 9.65
N ALA A 112 -5.73 -6.32 10.15
CA ALA A 112 -4.37 -6.82 9.97
C ALA A 112 -4.09 -7.14 8.49
N GLY A 113 -5.01 -7.82 7.81
CA GLY A 113 -4.97 -8.07 6.38
C GLY A 113 -4.81 -6.79 5.57
N SER A 114 -5.69 -5.81 5.77
CA SER A 114 -5.62 -4.53 5.08
C SER A 114 -4.33 -3.78 5.38
N GLY A 115 -3.80 -3.85 6.60
CA GLY A 115 -2.51 -3.24 6.94
C GLY A 115 -1.35 -3.77 6.08
N ILE A 116 -1.18 -5.10 6.01
CA ILE A 116 -0.13 -5.72 5.17
C ILE A 116 -0.43 -5.53 3.68
N GLY A 117 -1.67 -5.78 3.26
CA GLY A 117 -2.09 -5.66 1.87
C GLY A 117 -1.88 -4.25 1.30
N LEU A 118 -2.31 -3.21 2.02
CA LEU A 118 -2.09 -1.82 1.58
C LEU A 118 -0.61 -1.46 1.56
N ALA A 119 0.19 -1.93 2.53
CA ALA A 119 1.65 -1.71 2.52
C ALA A 119 2.27 -2.30 1.25
N ALA A 120 1.96 -3.56 0.96
CA ALA A 120 2.47 -4.26 -0.22
C ALA A 120 2.01 -3.57 -1.52
N ALA A 121 0.73 -3.22 -1.62
CA ALA A 121 0.17 -2.51 -2.77
C ALA A 121 0.85 -1.17 -3.01
N MET A 122 1.02 -0.35 -1.96
CA MET A 122 1.71 0.94 -2.06
C MET A 122 3.17 0.79 -2.47
N CYS A 123 3.90 -0.17 -1.90
CA CYS A 123 5.30 -0.42 -2.26
C CYS A 123 5.44 -0.88 -3.72
N VAL A 124 4.61 -1.82 -4.16
CA VAL A 124 4.62 -2.32 -5.54
C VAL A 124 4.25 -1.21 -6.51
N TRP A 125 3.17 -0.47 -6.25
CA TRP A 125 2.75 0.66 -7.07
C TRP A 125 3.85 1.72 -7.17
N ALA A 126 4.40 2.16 -6.02
CA ALA A 126 5.46 3.14 -5.97
C ALA A 126 6.72 2.68 -6.73
N SER A 127 7.08 1.39 -6.61
CA SER A 127 8.21 0.81 -7.35
C SER A 127 7.99 0.89 -8.86
N PHE A 128 6.79 0.54 -9.35
CA PHE A 128 6.50 0.56 -10.78
C PHE A 128 6.45 1.98 -11.34
N VAL A 129 5.73 2.91 -10.70
CA VAL A 129 5.65 4.30 -11.21
C VAL A 129 7.03 4.97 -11.30
N ASN A 130 7.94 4.63 -10.39
CA ASN A 130 9.31 5.14 -10.41
C ASN A 130 10.28 4.37 -11.35
N SER A 131 9.89 3.19 -11.86
CA SER A 131 10.76 2.37 -12.71
C SER A 131 10.24 2.20 -14.15
N MET A 132 9.09 2.79 -14.48
CA MET A 132 8.51 2.72 -15.83
C MET A 132 9.37 3.48 -16.84
N SER A 133 9.53 2.92 -18.04
CA SER A 133 10.08 3.66 -19.17
C SER A 133 9.04 4.59 -19.78
N ALA A 134 9.44 5.45 -20.72
CA ALA A 134 8.52 6.36 -21.42
C ALA A 134 7.39 5.64 -22.18
N GLY A 135 7.62 4.39 -22.62
CA GLY A 135 6.59 3.56 -23.24
C GLY A 135 5.51 3.09 -22.27
N GLY A 136 5.78 3.17 -20.96
CA GLY A 136 4.87 2.76 -19.90
C GLY A 136 4.58 1.25 -19.88
N ILE A 137 3.65 0.87 -19.02
CA ILE A 137 2.98 -0.43 -19.04
C ILE A 137 1.46 -0.22 -19.12
N SER A 138 0.73 -1.23 -19.58
CA SER A 138 -0.73 -1.15 -19.64
C SER A 138 -1.34 -0.99 -18.24
N ASP A 139 -2.32 -0.08 -18.12
CA ASP A 139 -2.99 0.23 -16.84
C ASP A 139 -3.61 -1.00 -16.17
N ILE A 140 -4.17 -1.91 -16.98
CA ILE A 140 -4.76 -3.14 -16.47
C ILE A 140 -3.69 -4.05 -15.85
N LEU A 141 -2.50 -4.12 -16.46
CA LEU A 141 -1.39 -4.91 -15.94
C LEU A 141 -0.88 -4.33 -14.62
N LEU A 142 -0.66 -3.01 -14.55
CA LEU A 142 -0.26 -2.34 -13.31
C LEU A 142 -1.30 -2.55 -12.20
N THR A 143 -2.58 -2.44 -12.52
CA THR A 143 -3.66 -2.67 -11.55
C THR A 143 -3.71 -4.11 -11.07
N VAL A 144 -3.56 -5.10 -11.95
CA VAL A 144 -3.51 -6.52 -11.56
C VAL A 144 -2.31 -6.78 -10.64
N LEU A 145 -1.14 -6.20 -10.92
CA LEU A 145 0.04 -6.35 -10.07
C LEU A 145 -0.16 -5.75 -8.68
N VAL A 146 -0.71 -4.54 -8.61
CA VAL A 146 -0.94 -3.83 -7.34
C VAL A 146 -2.04 -4.51 -6.52
N LEU A 147 -3.14 -4.92 -7.14
CA LEU A 147 -4.21 -5.65 -6.47
C LEU A 147 -3.80 -7.08 -6.09
N GLY A 148 -2.99 -7.74 -6.93
CA GLY A 148 -2.40 -9.03 -6.59
C GLY A 148 -1.54 -8.94 -5.34
N ALA A 149 -0.67 -7.92 -5.26
CA ALA A 149 0.14 -7.64 -4.08
C ALA A 149 -0.74 -7.33 -2.84
N PHE A 150 -1.82 -6.55 -3.02
CA PHE A 150 -2.80 -6.31 -1.96
C PHE A 150 -3.42 -7.62 -1.45
N VAL A 151 -3.93 -8.46 -2.35
CA VAL A 151 -4.60 -9.72 -1.99
C VAL A 151 -3.63 -10.67 -1.29
N CYS A 152 -2.42 -10.85 -1.82
CA CYS A 152 -1.40 -11.68 -1.19
C CYS A 152 -1.05 -11.18 0.22
N GLY A 153 -0.79 -9.88 0.38
CA GLY A 153 -0.53 -9.28 1.69
C GLY A 153 -1.72 -9.40 2.65
N PHE A 154 -2.93 -9.22 2.13
CA PHE A 154 -4.17 -9.35 2.90
C PHE A 154 -4.35 -10.77 3.44
N LEU A 155 -4.18 -11.79 2.60
CA LEU A 155 -4.25 -13.20 3.00
C LEU A 155 -3.20 -13.53 4.07
N ILE A 156 -1.96 -13.05 3.93
CA ILE A 156 -0.91 -13.20 4.95
C ILE A 156 -1.34 -12.58 6.28
N GLY A 157 -1.94 -11.38 6.25
CA GLY A 157 -2.41 -10.69 7.45
C GLY A 157 -3.63 -11.32 8.13
N MET A 158 -4.34 -12.23 7.46
CA MET A 158 -5.44 -12.99 8.08
C MET A 158 -4.94 -14.07 9.06
N PHE A 159 -3.69 -14.51 8.93
CA PHE A 159 -3.09 -15.48 9.84
C PHE A 159 -2.61 -14.81 11.14
N GLU A 160 -2.54 -15.59 12.23
CA GLU A 160 -2.10 -15.09 13.54
C GLU A 160 -0.67 -14.53 13.52
N VAL A 161 0.21 -15.10 12.68
CA VAL A 161 1.58 -14.62 12.47
C VAL A 161 1.58 -13.21 11.88
N GLY A 162 0.67 -12.92 10.96
CA GLY A 162 0.52 -11.61 10.32
C GLY A 162 -0.16 -10.57 11.19
N ARG A 163 -0.80 -10.95 12.31
CA ARG A 163 -1.62 -10.04 13.13
C ARG A 163 -0.85 -8.83 13.65
N VAL A 164 0.32 -9.05 14.26
CA VAL A 164 1.11 -7.97 14.87
C VAL A 164 1.73 -7.09 13.78
N VAL A 165 2.25 -7.71 12.72
CA VAL A 165 2.83 -7.03 11.56
C VAL A 165 1.78 -6.16 10.87
N GLY A 166 0.59 -6.70 10.60
CA GLY A 166 -0.50 -5.99 9.96
C GLY A 166 -1.02 -4.81 10.77
N MET A 167 -1.18 -4.95 12.09
CA MET A 167 -1.55 -3.82 12.95
C MET A 167 -0.46 -2.74 12.99
N THR A 168 0.81 -3.12 12.92
CA THR A 168 1.94 -2.18 12.86
C THR A 168 1.92 -1.40 11.55
N PHE A 169 1.80 -2.08 10.40
CA PHE A 169 1.69 -1.42 9.10
C PHE A 169 0.45 -0.57 8.99
N LEU A 170 -0.70 -1.01 9.51
CA LEU A 170 -1.90 -0.17 9.55
C LEU A 170 -1.67 1.10 10.38
N GLY A 171 -0.97 0.99 11.52
CA GLY A 171 -0.54 2.13 12.32
C GLY A 171 0.21 3.17 11.50
N ILE A 172 1.27 2.71 10.82
CA ILE A 172 2.11 3.53 9.93
C ILE A 172 1.28 4.14 8.80
N ILE A 173 0.56 3.32 8.03
CA ILE A 173 -0.24 3.77 6.87
C ILE A 173 -1.35 4.71 7.29
N GLY A 174 -1.99 4.49 8.44
CA GLY A 174 -2.98 5.41 8.99
C GLY A 174 -2.39 6.79 9.32
N GLY A 175 -1.15 6.82 9.81
CA GLY A 175 -0.38 8.05 9.96
C GLY A 175 -0.03 8.69 8.61
N LEU A 176 0.55 7.92 7.69
CA LEU A 176 0.90 8.40 6.35
C LEU A 176 -0.32 8.97 5.61
N ALA A 177 -1.47 8.28 5.64
CA ALA A 177 -2.72 8.74 5.03
C ALA A 177 -3.22 10.06 5.63
N PHE A 178 -2.99 10.31 6.92
CA PHE A 178 -3.30 11.59 7.55
C PHE A 178 -2.35 12.69 7.05
N GLY A 179 -1.04 12.43 7.04
CA GLY A 179 -0.03 13.38 6.54
C GLY A 179 -0.18 13.71 5.05
N ILE A 180 -0.50 12.72 4.22
CA ILE A 180 -0.76 12.89 2.78
C ILE A 180 -1.91 13.88 2.56
N ARG A 181 -3.02 13.70 3.28
CA ARG A 181 -4.17 14.61 3.17
C ARG A 181 -3.81 16.04 3.55
N ILE A 182 -2.98 16.22 4.58
CA ILE A 182 -2.46 17.54 4.97
C ILE A 182 -1.64 18.18 3.85
N VAL A 183 -0.72 17.41 3.25
CA VAL A 183 0.16 17.89 2.18
C VAL A 183 -0.59 18.27 0.90
N LEU A 184 -1.70 17.58 0.60
CA LEU A 184 -2.47 17.78 -0.63
C LEU A 184 -3.45 18.97 -0.59
N PHE A 185 -3.58 19.69 0.53
CA PHE A 185 -4.51 20.83 0.62
C PHE A 185 -4.14 22.03 -0.24
N ARG A 186 -2.86 22.19 -0.57
CA ARG A 186 -2.35 23.35 -1.29
C ARG A 186 -1.93 22.97 -2.70
N ALA A 187 -2.19 23.87 -3.65
CA ALA A 187 -1.63 23.78 -4.99
C ALA A 187 -0.09 23.77 -4.93
N GLY A 188 0.53 22.90 -5.72
CA GLY A 188 1.97 22.68 -5.68
C GLY A 188 2.47 21.97 -4.41
N LEU A 189 1.58 21.31 -3.66
CA LEU A 189 1.81 20.71 -2.34
C LEU A 189 1.96 21.75 -1.22
N LEU A 190 1.90 21.32 0.04
CA LEU A 190 1.93 22.23 1.20
C LEU A 190 3.25 22.97 1.37
N VAL A 191 4.37 22.26 1.20
CA VAL A 191 5.74 22.80 1.26
C VAL A 191 6.33 22.80 -0.15
N HIS A 192 6.90 23.91 -0.60
CA HIS A 192 7.51 24.00 -1.93
C HIS A 192 8.65 22.98 -2.11
N VAL A 193 9.40 22.70 -1.05
CA VAL A 193 10.43 21.67 -1.02
C VAL A 193 9.77 20.30 -0.87
N PHE A 194 9.94 19.45 -1.87
CA PHE A 194 9.39 18.09 -1.87
C PHE A 194 9.75 17.28 -0.63
N ALA A 195 11.03 17.33 -0.20
CA ALA A 195 11.49 16.64 0.99
C ALA A 195 10.75 17.11 2.27
N GLY A 196 10.34 18.39 2.32
CA GLY A 196 9.53 18.92 3.42
C GLY A 196 8.15 18.27 3.52
N ASN A 197 7.49 18.03 2.38
CA ASN A 197 6.21 17.30 2.36
C ASN A 197 6.37 15.86 2.87
N TRP A 198 7.40 15.15 2.40
CA TRP A 198 7.68 13.79 2.87
C TRP A 198 8.09 13.73 4.34
N ALA A 199 8.80 14.74 4.86
CA ALA A 199 9.08 14.84 6.28
C ALA A 199 7.79 14.95 7.10
N ILE A 200 6.81 15.76 6.67
CA ILE A 200 5.50 15.85 7.33
C ILE A 200 4.80 14.50 7.32
N ILE A 201 4.73 13.85 6.15
CA ILE A 201 4.10 12.53 5.99
C ILE A 201 4.78 11.48 6.89
N ALA A 202 6.11 11.43 6.89
CA ALA A 202 6.89 10.52 7.70
C ALA A 202 6.69 10.74 9.21
N VAL A 203 6.64 12.00 9.66
CA VAL A 203 6.34 12.33 11.06
C VAL A 203 4.98 11.76 11.47
N PHE A 204 3.94 11.92 10.65
CA PHE A 204 2.64 11.33 10.96
C PHE A 204 2.67 9.79 10.92
N GLY A 205 3.44 9.18 10.01
CA GLY A 205 3.68 7.73 10.00
C GLY A 205 4.34 7.22 11.29
N VAL A 206 5.34 7.94 11.80
CA VAL A 206 6.03 7.64 13.07
C VAL A 206 5.09 7.82 14.27
N ILE A 207 4.27 8.88 14.29
CA ILE A 207 3.23 9.06 15.31
C ILE A 207 2.26 7.89 15.28
N GLY A 208 1.81 7.47 14.10
CA GLY A 208 0.96 6.29 13.92
C GLY A 208 1.57 5.01 14.50
N LEU A 209 2.87 4.78 14.24
CA LEU A 209 3.63 3.67 14.82
C LEU A 209 3.75 3.78 16.34
N GLY A 210 4.09 4.96 16.87
CA GLY A 210 4.18 5.21 18.30
C GLY A 210 2.85 4.93 19.03
N LEU A 211 1.73 5.33 18.42
CA LEU A 211 0.40 5.03 18.96
C LEU A 211 0.14 3.53 19.02
N VAL A 212 0.61 2.72 18.06
CA VAL A 212 0.46 1.25 18.11
C VAL A 212 1.14 0.69 19.37
N ILE A 213 2.33 1.22 19.71
CA ILE A 213 3.15 0.78 20.84
C ILE A 213 2.52 1.22 22.16
N PHE A 214 2.19 2.51 22.31
CA PHE A 214 1.76 3.07 23.59
C PHE A 214 0.25 2.96 23.84
N ALA A 215 -0.56 2.93 22.78
CA ALA A 215 -2.02 3.04 22.87
C ALA A 215 -2.73 2.15 21.84
N ARG A 216 -2.33 0.88 21.73
CA ARG A 216 -2.76 -0.09 20.70
C ARG A 216 -4.24 -0.01 20.30
N ARG A 217 -5.18 0.02 21.26
CA ARG A 217 -6.63 0.08 20.94
C ARG A 217 -7.05 1.40 20.30
N ALA A 218 -6.53 2.53 20.81
CA ALA A 218 -6.81 3.84 20.25
C ALA A 218 -6.14 3.99 18.87
N SER A 219 -4.91 3.49 18.75
CA SER A 219 -4.18 3.44 17.48
C SER A 219 -4.93 2.65 16.41
N ILE A 220 -5.40 1.43 16.71
CA ILE A 220 -6.15 0.64 15.73
C ILE A 220 -7.38 1.40 15.26
N ALA A 221 -8.17 1.97 16.17
CA ALA A 221 -9.38 2.73 15.82
C ALA A 221 -9.06 3.97 14.95
N LEU A 222 -8.05 4.75 15.36
CA LEU A 222 -7.66 5.97 14.66
C LEU A 222 -7.04 5.68 13.29
N SER A 223 -6.15 4.70 13.22
CA SER A 223 -5.48 4.31 11.98
C SER A 223 -6.46 3.65 11.00
N SER A 224 -7.36 2.77 11.47
CA SER A 224 -8.40 2.20 10.59
C SER A 224 -9.37 3.27 10.09
N ALA A 225 -9.78 4.22 10.94
CA ALA A 225 -10.62 5.33 10.53
C ALA A 225 -9.89 6.27 9.55
N SER A 226 -8.61 6.53 9.77
CA SER A 226 -7.77 7.37 8.92
C SER A 226 -7.61 6.77 7.51
N VAL A 227 -7.20 5.50 7.43
CA VAL A 227 -7.10 4.77 6.15
C VAL A 227 -8.47 4.65 5.48
N GLY A 228 -9.50 4.29 6.26
CA GLY A 228 -10.84 4.06 5.73
C GLY A 228 -11.46 5.31 5.11
N THR A 229 -11.39 6.44 5.82
CA THR A 229 -11.86 7.74 5.32
C THR A 229 -11.02 8.25 4.15
N PHE A 230 -9.71 8.01 4.16
CA PHE A 230 -8.84 8.34 3.04
C PHE A 230 -9.22 7.56 1.77
N LEU A 231 -9.36 6.24 1.84
CA LEU A 231 -9.75 5.41 0.69
C LEU A 231 -11.18 5.69 0.22
N THR A 232 -12.11 5.92 1.15
CA THR A 232 -13.49 6.29 0.80
C THR A 232 -13.52 7.66 0.13
N GLY A 233 -12.76 8.62 0.65
CA GLY A 233 -12.58 9.94 0.05
C GLY A 233 -11.95 9.86 -1.34
N LEU A 234 -10.89 9.05 -1.50
CA LEU A 234 -10.26 8.77 -2.79
C LEU A 234 -11.25 8.16 -3.79
N GLY A 235 -12.08 7.23 -3.36
CA GLY A 235 -13.13 6.65 -4.20
C GLY A 235 -14.17 7.69 -4.65
N ILE A 236 -14.68 8.51 -3.72
CA ILE A 236 -15.60 9.60 -4.05
C ILE A 236 -14.95 10.58 -5.03
N ASP A 237 -13.69 10.94 -4.78
CA ASP A 237 -12.96 11.87 -5.61
C ASP A 237 -12.70 11.33 -7.03
N LEU A 238 -12.40 10.03 -7.17
CA LEU A 238 -12.32 9.34 -8.47
C LEU A 238 -13.64 9.39 -9.25
N VAL A 239 -14.80 9.38 -8.59
CA VAL A 239 -16.10 9.52 -9.27
C VAL A 239 -16.31 10.95 -9.75
N VAL A 240 -15.93 11.94 -8.94
CA VAL A 240 -16.25 13.36 -9.19
C VAL A 240 -15.24 14.02 -10.12
N ASN A 241 -13.95 13.77 -9.88
CA ASN A 241 -12.83 14.44 -10.52
C ASN A 241 -11.99 13.50 -11.39
N HIS A 242 -12.38 12.23 -11.51
CA HIS A 242 -11.64 11.22 -12.27
C HIS A 242 -10.16 11.21 -11.84
N GLN A 243 -9.24 11.18 -12.81
CA GLN A 243 -7.80 11.17 -12.56
C GLN A 243 -7.22 12.56 -12.31
N ALA A 244 -8.00 13.64 -12.41
CA ALA A 244 -7.52 15.01 -12.19
C ALA A 244 -7.54 15.41 -10.70
N GLY A 245 -8.18 14.62 -9.84
CA GLY A 245 -8.27 14.85 -8.40
C GLY A 245 -7.11 14.22 -7.62
N LEU A 246 -7.44 13.64 -6.47
CA LEU A 246 -6.51 13.08 -5.49
C LEU A 246 -5.55 12.05 -6.07
N SER A 247 -5.94 11.27 -7.08
CA SER A 247 -5.01 10.33 -7.73
C SER A 247 -3.83 11.06 -8.37
N PHE A 248 -4.05 12.20 -9.05
CA PHE A 248 -2.95 13.04 -9.56
C PHE A 248 -2.11 13.61 -8.41
N GLY A 249 -2.73 14.07 -7.34
CA GLY A 249 -2.01 14.56 -6.15
C GLY A 249 -1.08 13.50 -5.55
N LEU A 250 -1.57 12.26 -5.41
CA LEU A 250 -0.77 11.12 -4.96
C LEU A 250 0.34 10.80 -5.95
N ARG A 251 0.05 10.85 -7.23
CA ARG A 251 1.03 10.64 -8.27
C ARG A 251 2.16 11.66 -8.20
N LEU A 252 1.87 12.96 -8.10
CA LEU A 252 2.88 14.00 -7.92
C LEU A 252 3.78 13.74 -6.69
N LEU A 253 3.19 13.20 -5.63
CA LEU A 253 3.89 12.93 -4.37
C LEU A 253 4.81 11.70 -4.44
N PHE A 254 4.42 10.66 -5.17
CA PHE A 254 5.14 9.37 -5.21
C PHE A 254 5.96 9.15 -6.48
N ASP A 255 5.63 9.81 -7.59
CA ASP A 255 6.28 9.62 -8.89
C ASP A 255 7.44 10.60 -9.07
N ARG A 256 8.67 10.05 -9.02
CA ARG A 256 9.94 10.77 -9.19
C ARG A 256 10.63 10.38 -10.50
N ASN A 257 9.91 9.72 -11.39
CA ASN A 257 10.42 9.28 -12.67
C ASN A 257 10.68 10.48 -13.61
N SER A 258 11.86 10.53 -14.23
CA SER A 258 12.22 11.58 -15.20
C SER A 258 11.44 11.43 -16.52
N ALA A 259 11.03 10.21 -16.89
CA ALA A 259 10.19 9.96 -18.05
C ALA A 259 8.76 10.53 -17.91
N HIS A 260 8.34 10.87 -16.70
CA HIS A 260 7.00 11.42 -16.42
C HIS A 260 7.03 12.92 -16.07
N TYR A 261 8.16 13.60 -16.27
CA TYR A 261 8.36 14.99 -15.86
C TYR A 261 7.35 15.94 -16.50
N ALA A 262 7.19 15.86 -17.82
CA ALA A 262 6.29 16.73 -18.58
C ALA A 262 4.83 16.59 -18.13
N ALA A 263 4.39 15.37 -17.85
CA ALA A 263 3.01 15.08 -17.46
C ALA A 263 2.70 15.54 -16.03
N ILE A 264 3.69 15.46 -15.12
CA ILE A 264 3.45 15.63 -13.69
C ILE A 264 3.89 17.00 -13.19
N VAL A 265 5.15 17.37 -13.45
CA VAL A 265 5.75 18.58 -12.84
C VAL A 265 5.25 19.84 -13.54
N ARG A 266 5.18 19.81 -14.88
CA ARG A 266 4.74 20.97 -15.65
C ARG A 266 3.28 21.33 -15.39
N HIS A 267 2.43 20.32 -15.19
CA HIS A 267 1.03 20.54 -14.84
C HIS A 267 0.90 20.97 -13.38
N GLY A 268 1.68 20.33 -12.49
CA GLY A 268 1.64 20.59 -11.06
C GLY A 268 0.30 20.17 -10.44
N TRP A 269 0.27 20.07 -9.11
CA TRP A 269 -0.98 19.76 -8.41
C TRP A 269 -1.81 21.02 -8.29
N GLN A 270 -2.95 21.06 -8.96
CA GLN A 270 -3.96 22.10 -8.88
C GLN A 270 -5.28 21.46 -8.40
N PRO A 271 -5.47 21.29 -7.07
CA PRO A 271 -6.59 20.54 -6.54
C PRO A 271 -7.92 21.17 -6.95
N PRO A 272 -8.85 20.41 -7.55
CA PRO A 272 -10.24 20.86 -7.71
C PRO A 272 -10.84 21.23 -6.35
N THR A 273 -11.72 22.23 -6.32
CA THR A 273 -12.41 22.65 -5.08
C THR A 273 -13.14 21.48 -4.40
N SER A 274 -13.73 20.59 -5.20
CA SER A 274 -14.34 19.33 -4.75
C SER A 274 -13.32 18.43 -4.03
N SER A 275 -12.12 18.24 -4.57
CA SER A 275 -11.05 17.47 -3.91
C SER A 275 -10.64 18.08 -2.58
N ILE A 276 -10.54 19.41 -2.49
CA ILE A 276 -10.24 20.12 -1.22
C ILE A 276 -11.33 19.85 -0.17
N ILE A 277 -12.61 19.92 -0.58
CA ILE A 277 -13.74 19.61 0.30
C ILE A 277 -13.68 18.15 0.77
N ILE A 278 -13.43 17.20 -0.15
CA ILE A 278 -13.31 15.78 0.17
C ILE A 278 -12.15 15.52 1.15
N LEU A 279 -11.00 16.18 0.96
CA LEU A 279 -9.88 16.13 1.90
C LEU A 279 -10.27 16.63 3.29
N ALA A 280 -10.89 17.80 3.38
CA ALA A 280 -11.34 18.39 4.64
C ALA A 280 -12.34 17.48 5.36
N VAL A 281 -13.35 16.99 4.64
CA VAL A 281 -14.38 16.11 5.20
C VAL A 281 -13.78 14.78 5.64
N SER A 282 -12.94 14.14 4.83
CA SER A 282 -12.32 12.86 5.20
C SER A 282 -11.42 12.99 6.45
N LEU A 283 -10.69 14.11 6.60
CA LEU A 283 -9.90 14.39 7.79
C LEU A 283 -10.78 14.62 9.02
N ALA A 284 -11.84 15.42 8.90
CA ALA A 284 -12.78 15.69 10.00
C ALA A 284 -13.52 14.42 10.45
N LEU A 285 -13.86 13.52 9.51
CA LEU A 285 -14.53 12.26 9.81
C LEU A 285 -13.60 11.23 10.47
N THR A 286 -12.27 11.36 10.36
CA THR A 286 -11.30 10.44 10.97
C THR A 286 -11.50 10.31 12.49
N PRO A 287 -11.44 11.39 13.29
CA PRO A 287 -11.66 11.29 14.74
C PRO A 287 -13.10 10.90 15.10
N VAL A 288 -14.09 11.33 14.31
CA VAL A 288 -15.51 11.00 14.53
C VAL A 288 -15.72 9.49 14.42
N PHE A 289 -15.24 8.87 13.34
CA PHE A 289 -15.35 7.43 13.16
C PHE A 289 -14.48 6.64 14.14
N ALA A 290 -13.27 7.11 14.47
CA ALA A 290 -12.45 6.47 15.50
C ALA A 290 -13.17 6.45 16.85
N PHE A 291 -13.83 7.55 17.23
CA PHE A 291 -14.62 7.63 18.46
C PHE A 291 -15.86 6.73 18.39
N ALA A 292 -16.58 6.73 17.27
CA ALA A 292 -17.74 5.86 17.06
C ALA A 292 -17.35 4.38 17.19
N GLN A 293 -16.28 3.94 16.54
CA GLN A 293 -15.72 2.60 16.67
C GLN A 293 -15.40 2.24 18.13
N HIS A 294 -14.79 3.18 18.87
CA HIS A 294 -14.45 2.98 20.27
C HIS A 294 -15.69 2.80 21.17
N LYS A 295 -16.76 3.56 20.90
CA LYS A 295 -18.02 3.55 21.65
C LYS A 295 -18.90 2.34 21.31
N VAL A 296 -19.05 2.01 20.04
CA VAL A 296 -19.90 0.91 19.56
C VAL A 296 -19.30 -0.45 19.90
N PHE A 297 -17.96 -0.56 19.93
CA PHE A 297 -17.26 -1.81 20.22
C PHE A 297 -16.45 -1.69 21.52
N PRO A 298 -17.10 -1.66 22.71
CA PRO A 298 -16.41 -1.58 23.99
C PRO A 298 -15.47 -2.78 24.19
N LYS A 299 -14.46 -2.61 25.06
CA LYS A 299 -13.57 -3.72 25.43
C LYS A 299 -14.44 -4.89 25.90
N PRO A 300 -14.17 -6.13 25.46
CA PRO A 300 -14.74 -7.28 26.14
C PRO A 300 -14.35 -7.12 27.61
N LYS A 301 -15.35 -7.10 28.50
CA LYS A 301 -15.10 -7.09 29.94
C LYS A 301 -14.18 -8.29 30.17
N GLN A 302 -12.97 -8.04 30.67
CA GLN A 302 -12.12 -9.13 31.11
C GLN A 302 -13.01 -9.94 32.04
N ARG A 303 -13.27 -11.21 31.71
CA ARG A 303 -13.81 -12.12 32.70
C ARG A 303 -12.72 -12.13 33.75
N THR A 304 -12.92 -11.38 34.83
CA THR A 304 -12.21 -11.63 36.07
C THR A 304 -12.52 -13.09 36.32
N ILE A 305 -11.51 -13.94 36.14
CA ILE A 305 -11.56 -15.31 36.63
C ILE A 305 -11.40 -15.12 38.14
N ASP A 306 -12.44 -14.59 38.76
CA ASP A 306 -12.71 -14.72 40.19
C ASP A 306 -13.45 -16.07 40.35
N GLU A 307 -12.96 -17.11 39.68
CA GLU A 307 -13.00 -18.44 40.28
C GLU A 307 -12.05 -18.32 41.48
N GLU A 308 -12.60 -17.83 42.59
CA GLU A 308 -12.35 -18.49 43.86
C GLU A 308 -12.63 -19.96 43.59
N ILE A 309 -11.61 -20.70 43.12
CA ILE A 309 -11.57 -22.13 43.28
C ILE A 309 -11.79 -22.28 44.78
N PRO A 310 -12.96 -22.80 45.22
CA PRO A 310 -13.11 -23.10 46.63
C PRO A 310 -11.92 -23.97 46.93
N TYR A 311 -11.05 -23.50 47.80
CA TYR A 311 -10.05 -24.35 48.41
C TYR A 311 -10.88 -25.35 49.21
N GLU A 312 -11.36 -26.39 48.52
CA GLU A 312 -11.73 -27.63 49.14
C GLU A 312 -10.40 -28.08 49.73
N GLU A 313 -10.18 -27.68 50.98
CA GLU A 313 -9.13 -28.18 51.84
C GLU A 313 -9.26 -29.70 51.78
N ALA A 314 -8.52 -30.32 50.86
CA ALA A 314 -8.35 -31.75 50.87
C ALA A 314 -7.90 -32.07 52.29
N PRO A 315 -8.62 -32.92 53.04
CA PRO A 315 -8.18 -33.33 54.36
C PRO A 315 -6.75 -33.83 54.20
N ILE A 316 -5.81 -33.15 54.85
CA ILE A 316 -4.46 -33.64 55.01
C ILE A 316 -4.60 -34.87 55.90
N ASP A 317 -4.80 -36.02 55.28
CA ASP A 317 -4.79 -37.31 55.96
C ASP A 317 -3.32 -37.66 56.20
N ASP A 318 -2.80 -37.27 57.36
CA ASP A 318 -1.44 -37.53 57.85
C ASP A 318 -1.16 -39.04 58.13
N GLN A 319 -1.82 -39.98 57.43
CA GLN A 319 -1.85 -41.40 57.80
C GLN A 319 -1.09 -42.37 56.90
N ASP A 320 -0.25 -41.94 55.94
CA ASP A 320 0.36 -42.91 55.01
C ASP A 320 1.88 -42.80 54.80
N GLU A 321 2.65 -42.53 55.87
CA GLU A 321 4.12 -42.65 55.85
C GLU A 321 4.66 -44.05 56.22
N SER A 322 3.81 -45.09 56.40
CA SER A 322 4.26 -46.38 56.96
C SER A 322 4.27 -47.60 56.01
N LYS A 323 3.86 -47.51 54.74
CA LYS A 323 3.79 -48.72 53.87
C LYS A 323 4.43 -48.55 52.50
N ARG A 324 5.68 -48.09 52.47
CA ARG A 324 6.55 -48.22 51.29
C ARG A 324 7.61 -49.28 51.51
N SER A 325 7.19 -50.54 51.57
CA SER A 325 8.08 -51.69 51.45
C SER A 325 7.26 -52.92 51.02
N LYS A 326 7.54 -53.38 49.80
CA LYS A 326 7.11 -54.61 49.09
C LYS A 326 6.40 -54.25 47.79
N GLU A 327 7.12 -54.23 46.66
CA GLU A 327 7.56 -55.40 45.87
C GLU A 327 6.46 -55.86 44.90
N VAL A 328 6.91 -56.38 43.76
CA VAL A 328 6.20 -57.17 42.74
C VAL A 328 5.87 -56.45 41.42
N ASP A 329 6.84 -56.59 40.50
CA ASP A 329 6.74 -57.17 39.16
C ASP A 329 5.69 -56.70 38.12
N THR A 330 6.25 -56.19 37.02
CA THR A 330 5.82 -56.21 35.59
C THR A 330 4.98 -57.44 35.17
N PRO A 331 4.08 -57.35 34.15
CA PRO A 331 4.51 -57.18 32.75
C PRO A 331 3.58 -56.40 31.77
N SER A 332 4.23 -55.73 30.81
CA SER A 332 4.00 -55.62 29.33
C SER A 332 2.61 -55.48 28.65
N PRO A 333 2.57 -54.93 27.42
CA PRO A 333 1.47 -54.15 26.83
C PRO A 333 0.50 -54.95 25.96
N SER A 334 -0.62 -54.34 25.56
CA SER A 334 -1.35 -54.73 24.35
C SER A 334 -2.10 -53.57 23.68
N PRO A 335 -2.34 -53.67 22.36
CA PRO A 335 -2.63 -52.56 21.46
C PRO A 335 -4.14 -52.40 21.23
N ILE A 336 -4.61 -51.16 21.13
CA ILE A 336 -5.99 -50.88 20.71
C ILE A 336 -6.00 -50.45 19.25
N THR A 337 -6.42 -51.42 18.44
CA THR A 337 -6.95 -51.31 17.09
C THR A 337 -8.27 -50.53 17.13
N ALA A 338 -8.43 -49.51 16.29
CA ALA A 338 -9.73 -48.93 15.92
C ALA A 338 -9.57 -48.43 14.47
N GLU A 339 -9.85 -49.29 13.51
CA GLU A 339 -11.16 -49.50 12.89
C GLU A 339 -11.54 -48.37 11.93
N MET A 340 -11.44 -48.77 10.67
CA MET A 340 -11.75 -48.15 9.40
C MET A 340 -13.23 -47.76 9.31
N LYS A 341 -13.53 -46.56 8.81
CA LYS A 341 -14.84 -46.23 8.26
C LYS A 341 -14.69 -45.48 6.94
N GLU A 342 -14.78 -46.24 5.86
CA GLU A 342 -15.04 -45.76 4.51
C GLU A 342 -16.41 -45.08 4.42
N ALA A 343 -16.50 -44.02 3.63
CA ALA A 343 -17.73 -43.40 3.16
C ALA A 343 -17.43 -42.66 1.83
N PRO A 344 -18.42 -42.39 0.97
CA PRO A 344 -18.51 -43.00 -0.36
C PRO A 344 -18.05 -42.08 -1.49
N LYS A 345 -17.73 -42.72 -2.63
CA LYS A 345 -17.63 -42.10 -3.95
C LYS A 345 -19.00 -41.59 -4.39
N ASP A 346 -19.08 -40.30 -4.71
CA ASP A 346 -20.17 -39.75 -5.51
C ASP A 346 -19.63 -39.27 -6.86
N ASP A 347 -20.14 -39.94 -7.89
CA ASP A 347 -19.99 -39.62 -9.30
C ASP A 347 -20.86 -38.41 -9.65
N ALA A 348 -20.25 -37.30 -10.06
CA ALA A 348 -20.94 -36.19 -10.69
C ALA A 348 -20.30 -35.85 -12.04
N LYS A 349 -20.77 -36.55 -13.08
CA LYS A 349 -20.64 -36.15 -14.48
C LYS A 349 -21.42 -34.84 -14.69
N ALA A 350 -20.72 -33.73 -14.91
CA ALA A 350 -21.32 -32.50 -15.41
C ALA A 350 -21.01 -32.36 -16.91
N HIS A 351 -22.09 -32.33 -17.70
CA HIS A 351 -22.12 -31.97 -19.11
C HIS A 351 -21.53 -30.57 -19.34
N LEU A 352 -20.53 -30.47 -20.20
CA LEU A 352 -20.10 -29.21 -20.81
C LEU A 352 -20.90 -28.98 -22.10
N PRO A 353 -21.60 -27.83 -22.24
CA PRO A 353 -22.12 -27.40 -23.53
C PRO A 353 -20.99 -26.78 -24.38
N SER A 354 -20.93 -27.23 -25.64
CA SER A 354 -20.06 -26.72 -26.69
C SER A 354 -20.36 -25.25 -27.00
N LEU A 355 -19.31 -24.42 -26.99
CA LEU A 355 -19.36 -23.02 -27.43
C LEU A 355 -19.42 -22.92 -28.97
N PRO A 356 -20.15 -21.93 -29.53
CA PRO A 356 -20.17 -21.68 -30.97
C PRO A 356 -18.88 -21.02 -31.46
N LYS A 357 -18.44 -21.42 -32.66
CA LYS A 357 -17.43 -20.75 -33.50
C LYS A 357 -17.89 -19.34 -33.86
N GLU A 358 -17.06 -18.34 -33.56
CA GLU A 358 -17.13 -17.02 -34.20
C GLU A 358 -16.29 -17.02 -35.50
N PRO A 359 -16.77 -16.36 -36.56
CA PRO A 359 -16.09 -16.28 -37.85
C PRO A 359 -15.02 -15.18 -37.89
N GLU A 360 -13.92 -15.52 -38.54
CA GLU A 360 -12.85 -14.65 -38.99
C GLU A 360 -13.39 -13.54 -39.91
N ALA A 361 -13.05 -12.29 -39.61
CA ALA A 361 -13.20 -11.18 -40.53
C ALA A 361 -11.81 -10.57 -40.78
N GLU A 362 -11.26 -10.94 -41.93
CA GLU A 362 -10.14 -10.28 -42.59
C GLU A 362 -10.53 -8.83 -42.92
N THR A 363 -9.67 -7.87 -42.60
CA THR A 363 -9.68 -6.59 -43.31
C THR A 363 -8.25 -6.12 -43.48
N GLU A 364 -7.75 -6.44 -44.66
CA GLU A 364 -6.56 -5.91 -45.33
C GLU A 364 -6.78 -4.42 -45.65
N VAL A 365 -5.93 -3.53 -45.14
CA VAL A 365 -5.75 -2.17 -45.69
C VAL A 365 -4.26 -1.87 -45.76
N ALA A 366 -3.81 -1.67 -47.00
CA ALA A 366 -2.46 -1.36 -47.45
C ALA A 366 -1.94 0.01 -46.97
N PRO A 367 -0.60 0.22 -47.00
CA PRO A 367 0.04 1.46 -46.56
C PRO A 367 0.06 2.50 -47.69
N SER A 368 -0.03 3.78 -47.32
CA SER A 368 0.34 4.88 -48.23
C SER A 368 1.59 5.58 -47.69
N GLU A 369 2.59 5.63 -48.58
CA GLU A 369 3.90 6.27 -48.42
C GLU A 369 3.82 7.79 -48.63
N ASP A 370 4.95 8.41 -48.31
CA ASP A 370 5.45 9.70 -48.80
C ASP A 370 5.02 11.00 -48.09
N SER A 371 5.94 11.51 -47.27
CA SER A 371 6.21 12.95 -47.21
C SER A 371 7.69 13.20 -46.92
N ALA A 372 8.32 13.91 -47.85
CA ALA A 372 9.73 14.19 -47.92
C ALA A 372 10.26 15.04 -46.75
N SER A 373 11.44 14.64 -46.26
CA SER A 373 12.28 15.39 -45.32
C SER A 373 12.94 16.56 -46.04
N THR A 374 12.63 17.79 -45.63
CA THR A 374 13.47 18.98 -45.89
C THR A 374 14.21 19.32 -44.60
N LYS A 375 15.51 19.04 -44.55
CA LYS A 375 16.42 19.48 -43.47
C LYS A 375 16.74 20.96 -43.68
N SER A 376 16.32 21.82 -42.76
CA SER A 376 16.88 23.15 -42.58
C SER A 376 17.70 23.18 -41.30
N ASP A 377 18.99 23.46 -41.46
CA ASP A 377 19.94 23.68 -40.37
C ASP A 377 19.59 25.00 -39.66
N LEU A 378 18.90 24.92 -38.53
CA LEU A 378 18.69 26.02 -37.60
C LEU A 378 19.36 25.67 -36.28
N GLN A 379 20.41 26.42 -35.93
CA GLN A 379 21.05 26.32 -34.63
C GLN A 379 20.03 26.64 -33.53
N PRO A 380 19.86 25.77 -32.52
CA PRO A 380 18.94 26.03 -31.42
C PRO A 380 19.49 27.18 -30.56
N VAL A 381 18.67 28.22 -30.40
CA VAL A 381 18.87 29.26 -29.39
C VAL A 381 18.63 28.59 -28.04
N VAL A 382 19.71 28.34 -27.29
CA VAL A 382 19.62 27.85 -25.91
C VAL A 382 19.17 29.02 -25.04
N GLU A 383 17.85 29.20 -24.97
CA GLU A 383 17.26 30.10 -23.99
C GLU A 383 17.26 29.36 -22.65
N THR A 384 18.31 29.59 -21.85
CA THR A 384 18.30 29.20 -20.44
C THR A 384 17.20 30.01 -19.77
N ALA A 385 16.00 29.45 -19.71
CA ALA A 385 14.92 29.95 -18.89
C ALA A 385 15.35 29.81 -17.42
N SER A 386 16.12 30.79 -16.95
CA SER A 386 16.17 31.14 -15.54
C SER A 386 14.73 31.47 -15.15
N VAL A 387 14.01 30.47 -14.63
CA VAL A 387 12.72 30.65 -13.97
C VAL A 387 12.99 31.55 -12.78
N SER A 388 12.96 32.85 -13.03
CA SER A 388 12.97 33.89 -12.03
C SER A 388 11.73 33.65 -11.18
N GLY A 389 11.97 33.16 -9.96
CA GLY A 389 10.95 32.96 -8.95
C GLY A 389 10.26 34.29 -8.68
N LYS A 390 9.17 34.55 -9.39
CA LYS A 390 8.15 35.47 -8.91
C LYS A 390 7.46 34.78 -7.74
N THR A 391 7.95 35.11 -6.55
CA THR A 391 7.20 35.02 -5.30
C THR A 391 5.82 35.66 -5.50
N LEU A 392 4.79 34.82 -5.42
CA LEU A 392 3.43 35.19 -5.07
C LEU A 392 3.11 34.58 -3.70
#